data_AF-A0A5Q4GGK5-F1
#
_entry.id   AF-A0A5Q4GGK5-F1
#
_cell.length_a   1.000
_cell.length_b   1.000
_cell.length_c   1.000
_cell.angle_alpha   90.00
_cell.angle_beta   90.00
_cell.angle_gamma   90.00
#
_symmetry.space_group_name_H-M   'P 1'
#
loop_
_entity.id
_entity.type
_entity.pdbx_description
1 polymer ?
#
loop_
_entity_poly.entity_id
_entity_poly.type
_entity_poly.pdbx_seq_one_letter_code
_entity_poly.pdbx_strand_id
1 'polypeptide(L)'
;MSITHCEYWPFTRDTAYGCFSPAPEELVFLESTTRSGFQAFRFGINNYGAKSSTREGCILERGRMRWEIRLAEGEERRLLAYVAEFRAAGDAVIEWLRGSCVPEILMVIRDHLITPPGTKYSYTVLNEADSRRS
;
A
#
# COMPACT_ATOMS: atom_id res chain seq x y z
N MET A 1 11.09 -5.92 1.58
CA MET A 1 10.70 -5.56 2.97
C MET A 1 10.44 -6.85 3.73
N SER A 2 10.91 -7.03 4.97
CA SER A 2 10.58 -8.24 5.74
C SER A 2 9.28 -8.01 6.51
N ILE A 3 8.14 -8.26 5.85
CA ILE A 3 6.84 -8.35 6.52
C ILE A 3 6.76 -9.77 7.07
N THR A 4 6.96 -9.92 8.38
CA THR A 4 7.15 -11.24 9.00
C THR A 4 5.87 -12.06 9.15
N HIS A 5 4.68 -11.45 9.00
CA HIS A 5 3.40 -12.15 9.06
C HIS A 5 2.37 -11.50 8.12
N CYS A 6 2.24 -12.04 6.91
CA CYS A 6 1.17 -11.70 5.97
C CYS A 6 0.09 -12.79 6.00
N GLU A 7 -1.18 -12.38 6.02
CA GLU A 7 -2.30 -13.26 5.69
C GLU A 7 -2.86 -12.87 4.32
N TYR A 8 -3.11 -13.84 3.45
CA TYR A 8 -3.56 -13.61 2.07
C TYR A 8 -5.08 -13.75 1.96
N TRP A 9 -5.66 -12.93 1.09
CA TRP A 9 -7.10 -12.97 0.80
C TRP A 9 -7.46 -14.21 -0.04
N PRO A 10 -8.61 -14.88 0.20
CA PRO A 10 -9.58 -14.60 1.26
C PRO A 10 -9.10 -15.01 2.65
N PHE A 11 -9.33 -14.15 3.63
CA PHE A 11 -8.91 -14.41 5.02
C PHE A 11 -9.76 -15.49 5.66
N THR A 12 -9.14 -16.30 6.50
CA THR A 12 -9.86 -17.33 7.25
C THR A 12 -10.64 -16.64 8.37
N ARG A 13 -11.84 -17.11 8.74
CA ARG A 13 -12.63 -16.46 9.82
C ARG A 13 -11.94 -16.49 11.19
N ASP A 14 -10.98 -17.39 11.37
CA ASP A 14 -10.39 -17.72 12.67
C ASP A 14 -8.97 -17.16 12.76
N THR A 15 -8.86 -15.84 12.70
CA THR A 15 -7.55 -15.18 12.76
C THR A 15 -7.19 -14.88 14.19
N ALA A 16 -5.89 -15.01 14.52
CA ALA A 16 -5.34 -14.71 15.85
C ALA A 16 -5.61 -13.27 16.34
N TYR A 17 -6.19 -12.42 15.50
CA TYR A 17 -6.52 -11.01 15.76
C TYR A 17 -8.02 -10.78 16.08
N GLY A 18 -8.79 -11.85 16.32
CA GLY A 18 -10.23 -11.77 16.63
C GLY A 18 -11.12 -11.73 15.38
N CYS A 19 -12.41 -11.42 15.57
CA CYS A 19 -13.39 -11.32 14.49
C CYS A 19 -13.04 -10.14 13.58
N PHE A 20 -12.33 -10.41 12.48
CA PHE A 20 -11.95 -9.41 11.49
C PHE A 20 -13.11 -9.09 10.57
N SER A 21 -13.46 -7.81 10.47
CA SER A 21 -14.41 -7.30 9.50
C SER A 21 -13.76 -6.10 8.81
N PRO A 22 -13.30 -6.24 7.55
CA PRO A 22 -12.76 -5.10 6.81
C PRO A 22 -13.86 -4.07 6.62
N ALA A 23 -13.51 -2.78 6.68
CA ALA A 23 -14.43 -1.74 6.28
C ALA A 23 -14.69 -1.81 4.75
N PRO A 24 -15.74 -1.12 4.25
CA PRO A 24 -16.17 -1.28 2.86
C PRO A 24 -15.09 -0.97 1.82
N GLU A 25 -14.21 0.00 2.08
CA GLU A 25 -13.17 0.40 1.11
C GLU A 25 -12.03 -0.62 1.06
N GLU A 26 -11.66 -1.19 2.20
CA GLU A 26 -10.68 -2.27 2.30
C GLU A 26 -11.18 -3.52 1.59
N LEU A 27 -12.47 -3.86 1.76
CA LEU A 27 -13.07 -4.98 1.05
C LEU A 27 -13.05 -4.77 -0.47
N VAL A 28 -13.41 -3.56 -0.94
CA VAL A 28 -13.35 -3.21 -2.37
C VAL A 28 -11.92 -3.34 -2.91
N PHE A 29 -10.92 -2.89 -2.16
CA PHE A 29 -9.51 -3.03 -2.53
C PHE A 29 -9.10 -4.51 -2.64
N LEU A 30 -9.42 -5.33 -1.63
CA LEU A 30 -9.08 -6.75 -1.61
C LEU A 30 -9.71 -7.50 -2.80
N GLU A 31 -11.01 -7.29 -3.03
CA GLU A 31 -11.72 -7.92 -4.14
C GLU A 31 -11.20 -7.47 -5.50
N SER A 32 -10.99 -6.17 -5.69
CA SER A 32 -10.55 -5.59 -6.98
C SER A 32 -9.13 -6.02 -7.34
N THR A 33 -8.27 -6.10 -6.34
CA THR A 33 -6.89 -6.58 -6.46
C THR A 33 -6.86 -8.05 -6.89
N THR A 34 -7.61 -8.91 -6.19
CA THR A 34 -7.66 -10.34 -6.52
C THR A 34 -8.33 -10.59 -7.87
N ARG A 35 -9.38 -9.84 -8.22
CA ARG A 35 -10.01 -9.90 -9.55
C ARG A 35 -9.05 -9.50 -10.67
N SER A 36 -8.10 -8.61 -10.37
CA SER A 36 -7.03 -8.20 -11.30
C SER A 36 -5.87 -9.20 -11.38
N GLY A 37 -5.94 -10.34 -10.67
CA GLY A 37 -4.92 -11.39 -10.71
C GLY A 37 -3.75 -11.22 -9.73
N PHE A 38 -3.84 -10.25 -8.80
CA PHE A 38 -2.79 -10.00 -7.82
C PHE A 38 -3.08 -10.67 -6.47
N GLN A 39 -2.02 -10.92 -5.70
CA GLN A 39 -2.14 -11.50 -4.36
C GLN A 39 -2.35 -10.39 -3.34
N ALA A 40 -3.60 -10.19 -2.93
CA ALA A 40 -3.94 -9.26 -1.84
C ALA A 40 -3.64 -9.90 -0.48
N PHE A 41 -3.14 -9.10 0.46
CA PHE A 41 -2.79 -9.54 1.80
C PHE A 41 -3.03 -8.45 2.85
N ARG A 42 -3.05 -8.87 4.11
CA ARG A 42 -3.00 -7.98 5.28
C ARG A 42 -1.85 -8.33 6.20
N PHE A 43 -1.44 -7.37 7.01
CA PHE A 43 -0.40 -7.55 8.02
C PHE A 43 -0.55 -6.52 9.14
N GLY A 44 -0.13 -6.89 10.35
CA GLY A 44 -0.41 -6.05 11.53
C GLY A 44 -1.92 -5.87 11.74
N ILE A 45 -2.32 -4.76 12.36
CA ILE A 45 -3.72 -4.53 12.77
C ILE A 45 -4.57 -4.02 11.59
N ASN A 46 -4.16 -2.92 10.95
CA ASN A 46 -4.92 -2.23 9.92
C ASN A 46 -4.04 -1.90 8.69
N ASN A 47 -3.13 -2.79 8.32
CA ASN A 47 -2.34 -2.62 7.10
C ASN A 47 -2.71 -3.67 6.06
N TYR A 48 -2.69 -3.20 4.82
CA TYR A 48 -3.08 -3.97 3.65
C TYR A 48 -1.99 -3.87 2.62
N GLY A 49 -1.95 -4.83 1.71
CA GLY A 49 -1.02 -4.80 0.61
C GLY A 49 -1.43 -5.74 -0.48
N ALA A 50 -0.70 -5.64 -1.57
CA ALA A 50 -0.90 -6.49 -2.71
C ALA A 50 0.41 -6.65 -3.47
N LYS A 51 0.60 -7.83 -4.08
CA LYS A 51 1.80 -8.12 -4.85
C LYS A 51 1.51 -8.91 -6.12
N SER A 52 2.38 -8.68 -7.10
CA SER A 52 2.58 -9.50 -8.29
C SER A 52 3.90 -10.27 -8.16
N SER A 53 4.41 -10.84 -9.25
CA SER A 53 5.72 -11.50 -9.27
C SER A 53 6.89 -10.53 -9.08
N THR A 54 6.76 -9.28 -9.52
CA THR A 54 7.86 -8.29 -9.53
C THR A 54 7.55 -7.02 -8.75
N ARG A 55 6.28 -6.71 -8.49
CA ARG A 55 5.86 -5.46 -7.83
C ARG A 55 5.06 -5.73 -6.58
N GLU A 56 5.25 -4.88 -5.58
CA GLU A 56 4.54 -4.91 -4.30
C GLU A 56 4.10 -3.49 -3.94
N GLY A 57 2.90 -3.39 -3.35
CA GLY A 57 2.38 -2.17 -2.76
C GLY A 57 1.81 -2.45 -1.37
N CYS A 58 2.10 -1.57 -0.41
CA CYS A 58 1.57 -1.62 0.95
C CYS A 58 0.84 -0.33 1.30
N ILE A 59 -0.22 -0.45 2.08
CA ILE A 59 -1.06 0.61 2.63
C ILE A 59 -1.01 0.47 4.15
N LEU A 60 -0.42 1.46 4.82
CA LEU A 60 -0.21 1.42 6.27
C LEU A 60 -1.03 2.50 6.95
N GLU A 61 -1.77 2.13 7.99
CA GLU A 61 -2.48 3.11 8.82
C GLU A 61 -1.48 3.90 9.67
N ARG A 62 -1.59 5.23 9.64
CA ARG A 62 -0.75 6.16 10.41
C ARG A 62 -1.55 7.00 11.40
N GLY A 63 -2.74 6.56 11.78
CA GLY A 63 -3.66 7.26 12.68
C GLY A 63 -4.28 8.50 12.05
N ARG A 64 -5.34 9.06 12.68
CA ARG A 64 -6.09 10.24 12.20
C ARG A 64 -6.51 10.14 10.72
N MET A 65 -6.95 8.97 10.27
CA MET A 65 -7.35 8.72 8.88
C MET A 65 -6.25 9.10 7.87
N ARG A 66 -4.99 8.82 8.20
CA ARG A 66 -3.85 9.01 7.29
C ARG A 66 -3.29 7.65 6.91
N TRP A 67 -3.02 7.51 5.63
CA TRP A 67 -2.48 6.29 5.04
C TRP A 67 -1.12 6.56 4.42
N GLU A 68 -0.19 5.64 4.66
CA GLU A 68 1.12 5.64 3.99
C GLU A 68 1.13 4.55 2.93
N ILE A 69 1.40 4.94 1.70
CA ILE A 69 1.61 4.07 0.55
C ILE A 69 3.11 3.78 0.47
N ARG A 70 3.49 2.51 0.33
CA ARG A 70 4.85 2.11 -0.02
C ARG A 70 4.82 1.22 -1.25
N LEU A 71 5.56 1.61 -2.28
CA LEU A 71 5.67 0.85 -3.52
C LEU A 71 7.09 0.32 -3.70
N ALA A 72 7.19 -0.92 -4.16
CA ALA A 72 8.45 -1.58 -4.45
C ALA A 72 8.38 -2.38 -5.76
N GLU A 73 9.54 -2.51 -6.41
CA GLU A 73 9.77 -3.38 -7.56
C GLU A 73 11.04 -4.20 -7.30
N GLY A 74 10.91 -5.53 -7.28
CA GLY A 74 11.95 -6.42 -6.77
C GLY A 74 12.25 -6.10 -5.30
N GLU A 75 13.54 -5.91 -5.00
CA GLU A 75 14.00 -5.54 -3.64
C GLU A 75 14.01 -4.02 -3.40
N GLU A 76 13.73 -3.23 -4.44
CA GLU A 76 13.91 -1.79 -4.42
C GLU A 76 12.61 -1.07 -4.07
N ARG A 77 12.71 -0.15 -3.10
CA ARG A 77 11.62 0.77 -2.82
C ARG A 77 11.62 1.88 -3.86
N ARG A 78 10.44 2.21 -4.40
CA ARG A 78 10.26 3.20 -5.47
C ARG A 78 9.55 4.45 -4.98
N LEU A 79 8.55 4.30 -4.11
CA LEU A 79 7.75 5.41 -3.62
C LEU A 79 7.35 5.20 -2.15
N LEU A 80 7.39 6.29 -1.40
CA LEU A 80 6.66 6.46 -0.15
C LEU A 80 5.76 7.69 -0.32
N ALA A 81 4.46 7.57 -0.05
CA ALA A 81 3.52 8.70 -0.13
C ALA A 81 2.50 8.66 1.00
N TYR A 82 1.98 9.82 1.38
CA TYR A 82 0.94 9.95 2.39
C TYR A 82 -0.34 10.50 1.76
N VAL A 83 -1.46 9.82 2.01
CA VAL A 83 -2.78 10.20 1.49
C VAL A 83 -3.83 10.22 2.60
N ALA A 84 -4.88 11.02 2.40
CA ALA A 84 -5.99 11.18 3.36
C ALA A 84 -7.00 10.03 3.34
N GLU A 85 -7.08 9.26 2.26
CA GLU A 85 -8.16 8.30 2.04
C GLU A 85 -7.61 6.93 1.68
N PHE A 86 -8.24 5.88 2.22
CA PHE A 86 -7.83 4.50 1.94
C PHE A 86 -8.07 4.17 0.47
N ARG A 87 -9.20 4.59 -0.11
CA ARG A 87 -9.50 4.43 -1.54
C ARG A 87 -8.37 4.92 -2.44
N ALA A 88 -7.87 6.15 -2.24
CA ALA A 88 -6.76 6.69 -3.02
C ALA A 88 -5.47 5.87 -2.87
N ALA A 89 -5.21 5.34 -1.66
CA ALA A 89 -4.09 4.43 -1.43
C ALA A 89 -4.26 3.10 -2.17
N GLY A 90 -5.48 2.56 -2.17
CA GLY A 90 -5.84 1.34 -2.88
C GLY A 90 -5.66 1.47 -4.40
N ASP A 91 -6.20 2.54 -4.98
CA ASP A 91 -6.09 2.81 -6.42
C ASP A 91 -4.62 2.95 -6.85
N ALA A 92 -3.81 3.66 -6.06
CA ALA A 92 -2.37 3.79 -6.30
C ALA A 92 -1.64 2.44 -6.31
N VAL A 93 -1.96 1.56 -5.36
CA VAL A 93 -1.37 0.22 -5.30
C VAL A 93 -1.82 -0.63 -6.49
N ILE A 94 -3.09 -0.58 -6.87
CA ILE A 94 -3.61 -1.35 -8.02
C ILE A 94 -2.95 -0.89 -9.32
N GLU A 95 -2.88 0.43 -9.57
CA GLU A 95 -2.23 0.97 -10.77
C GLU A 95 -0.72 0.65 -10.80
N TRP A 96 -0.06 0.69 -9.65
CA TRP A 96 1.34 0.28 -9.54
C TRP A 96 1.54 -1.17 -9.97
N LEU A 97 0.67 -2.07 -9.50
CA LEU A 97 0.72 -3.50 -9.84
C LEU A 97 0.38 -3.77 -11.31
N ARG A 98 -0.42 -2.89 -11.95
CA ARG A 98 -0.75 -2.97 -13.38
C ARG A 98 0.37 -2.54 -14.31
N GLY A 99 1.42 -1.92 -13.80
CA GLY A 99 2.58 -1.52 -14.60
C GLY A 99 2.86 -0.03 -14.62
N SER A 100 2.00 0.81 -14.02
CA SER A 100 2.21 2.26 -13.99
C SER A 100 3.52 2.64 -13.32
N CYS A 101 4.13 3.72 -13.77
CA CYS A 101 5.36 4.28 -13.22
C CYS A 101 5.07 5.29 -12.10
N VAL A 102 6.09 5.63 -11.30
CA VAL A 102 5.93 6.53 -10.15
C VAL A 102 5.27 7.88 -10.51
N PRO A 103 5.64 8.57 -11.61
CA PRO A 103 4.95 9.79 -12.02
C PRO A 103 3.44 9.61 -12.26
N GLU A 104 3.03 8.51 -12.87
CA GLU A 104 1.61 8.20 -13.10
C GLU A 104 0.88 7.94 -11.78
N ILE A 105 1.51 7.22 -10.85
CA ILE A 105 0.95 7.03 -9.51
C ILE A 105 0.77 8.36 -8.79
N LEU A 106 1.76 9.25 -8.85
CA LEU A 106 1.67 10.58 -8.24
C LEU A 106 0.55 11.42 -8.86
N MET A 107 0.26 11.26 -10.15
CA MET A 107 -0.90 11.88 -10.77
C MET A 107 -2.22 11.33 -10.23
N VAL A 108 -2.33 10.00 -10.05
CA VAL A 108 -3.53 9.35 -9.49
C VAL A 108 -3.85 9.86 -8.09
N ILE A 109 -2.84 10.05 -7.24
CA ILE A 109 -3.05 10.44 -5.84
C ILE A 109 -2.92 11.94 -5.56
N ARG A 110 -2.68 12.76 -6.59
CA ARG A 110 -2.30 14.17 -6.43
C ARG A 110 -3.22 14.95 -5.50
N ASP A 111 -4.53 14.81 -5.69
CA ASP A 111 -5.54 15.57 -4.95
C ASP A 111 -5.81 15.01 -3.55
N HIS A 112 -5.23 13.84 -3.24
CA HIS A 112 -5.36 13.17 -1.94
C HIS A 112 -4.08 13.23 -1.10
N LEU A 113 -2.99 13.78 -1.66
CA LEU A 113 -1.70 13.91 -0.97
C LEU A 113 -1.83 14.82 0.25
N ILE A 114 -1.28 14.35 1.37
CA ILE A 114 -1.21 15.12 2.61
C ILE A 114 0.20 15.18 3.15
N THR A 115 0.52 16.25 3.86
CA THR A 115 1.81 16.38 4.57
C THR A 115 1.60 16.09 6.05
N PRO A 116 2.10 14.94 6.56
CA PRO A 116 2.15 14.65 7.98
C PRO A 116 2.74 15.79 8.83
N PRO A 117 2.24 16.01 10.05
CA PRO A 117 2.96 16.85 11.02
C PRO A 117 4.38 16.31 11.25
N GLY A 118 5.38 17.20 11.16
CA GLY A 118 6.78 16.84 11.36
C GLY A 118 7.51 16.33 10.11
N THR A 119 6.84 16.21 8.96
CA THR A 119 7.51 15.91 7.67
C THR A 119 7.49 17.14 6.76
N LYS A 120 8.51 17.25 5.89
CA LYS A 120 8.60 18.34 4.91
C LYS A 120 7.84 18.06 3.61
N TYR A 121 7.61 16.79 3.31
CA TYR A 121 7.07 16.35 2.02
C TYR A 121 5.91 15.38 2.23
N SER A 122 4.96 15.39 1.29
CA SER A 122 3.84 14.45 1.23
C SER A 122 4.25 13.10 0.61
N TYR A 123 5.36 13.07 -0.12
CA TYR A 123 5.92 11.85 -0.71
C TYR A 123 7.44 11.96 -0.88
N THR A 124 8.07 10.81 -1.05
CA THR A 124 9.50 10.64 -1.37
C THR A 124 9.61 9.61 -2.50
N VAL A 125 10.21 10.03 -3.62
CA VAL A 125 10.61 9.11 -4.69
C VAL A 125 12.00 8.58 -4.34
N LEU A 126 12.14 7.26 -4.35
CA LEU A 126 13.38 6.59 -3.96
C LEU A 126 14.05 6.06 -5.22
N ASN A 127 15.28 6.51 -5.46
CA ASN A 127 16.12 6.03 -6.56
C ASN A 127 17.14 5.01 -6.04
N GLU A 128 17.66 4.16 -6.92
CA GLU A 128 18.71 3.16 -6.63
C GLU A 128 19.90 3.72 -5.83
N ALA A 129 20.24 5.00 -6.04
CA ALA A 129 21.37 5.66 -5.40
C ALA A 129 21.24 5.85 -3.88
N ASP A 130 20.01 5.94 -3.35
CA ASP A 130 19.76 6.22 -1.93
C ASP A 130 19.69 4.96 -1.07
N SER A 131 19.58 3.77 -1.68
CA SER A 131 19.44 2.49 -0.96
C SER A 131 20.77 1.95 -0.41
N ARG A 132 21.90 2.61 -0.69
CA ARG A 132 23.24 2.21 -0.20
C ARG A 132 23.71 2.98 1.03
N ARG A 133 22.86 3.81 1.64
CA ARG A 133 23.16 4.55 2.87
C ARG A 133 22.15 4.24 3.95
N SER A 134 22.20 3.03 4.50
CA SER A 134 21.60 2.69 5.80
C SER A 134 22.36 1.54 6.42
#